data_AF-A0A821UTX9-F1
#
_entry.id   AF-A0A821UTX9-F1
#
_cell.length_a   1.000
_cell.length_b   1.000
_cell.length_c   1.000
_cell.angle_alpha   90.00
_cell.angle_beta   90.00
_cell.angle_gamma   90.00
#
_symmetry.space_group_name_H-M   'P 1'
#
loop_
_entity.id
_entity.type
_entity.pdbx_description
1 polymer ?
#
loop_
_entity_poly.entity_id
_entity_poly.type
_entity_poly.pdbx_seq_one_letter_code
_entity_poly.pdbx_strand_id
1 'polypeptide(L)'
;MGFACYYVLLFVVLWGPLQELQFVLFLCETVFDRFLTLFQQETPLIHVLHYELSSLYCLVLLQFLTTDYVDDKVGGFLLDLDFKLNEKQLNNKQIRIGEETRKLLNHLTQKERETFFEDVRKIYHTTAEYFKKNVPLKNSFLSDVQILHPSYRSV
;
A
#
# COMPACT_ATOMS: atom_id res chain seq x y z
N MET A 1 13.83 5.52 -7.43
CA MET A 1 12.90 4.92 -6.44
C MET A 1 12.24 3.62 -6.92
N GLY A 2 12.75 2.93 -7.95
CA GLY A 2 12.17 1.68 -8.47
C GLY A 2 12.75 0.37 -7.89
N PHE A 3 13.78 0.44 -7.04
CA PHE A 3 14.53 -0.76 -6.65
C PHE A 3 13.84 -1.62 -5.57
N ALA A 4 13.10 -1.03 -4.63
CA ALA A 4 12.47 -1.81 -3.55
C ALA A 4 11.32 -2.70 -4.05
N CYS A 5 10.53 -2.21 -5.01
CA CYS A 5 9.46 -2.99 -5.63
C CYS A 5 10.03 -4.11 -6.52
N TYR A 6 11.10 -3.82 -7.27
CA TYR A 6 11.77 -4.81 -8.13
C TYR A 6 12.37 -5.98 -7.37
N TYR A 7 12.98 -5.78 -6.19
CA TYR A 7 13.57 -6.90 -5.43
C TYR A 7 12.53 -7.85 -4.84
N VAL A 8 11.37 -7.35 -4.42
CA VAL A 8 10.25 -8.20 -3.97
C VAL A 8 9.63 -8.96 -5.15
N LEU A 9 9.45 -8.28 -6.29
CA LEU A 9 8.97 -8.88 -7.53
C LEU A 9 9.93 -9.95 -8.07
N LEU A 10 11.24 -9.71 -8.12
CA LEU A 10 12.19 -10.68 -8.67
C LEU A 10 12.29 -11.97 -7.83
N PHE A 11 12.19 -11.85 -6.50
CA PHE A 11 12.31 -13.01 -5.60
C PHE A 11 11.05 -13.90 -5.63
N VAL A 12 9.86 -13.31 -5.78
CA VAL A 12 8.59 -14.05 -5.86
C VAL A 12 8.36 -14.64 -7.26
N VAL A 13 8.69 -13.89 -8.32
CA VAL A 13 8.42 -14.31 -9.72
C VAL A 13 9.28 -15.49 -10.16
N LEU A 14 10.50 -15.64 -9.65
CA LEU A 14 11.40 -16.67 -10.16
C LEU A 14 11.18 -18.04 -9.50
N TRP A 15 10.79 -18.12 -8.21
CA TRP A 15 10.78 -19.39 -7.44
C TRP A 15 9.63 -19.51 -6.41
N GLY A 16 8.66 -18.59 -6.39
CA GLY A 16 7.56 -18.59 -5.42
C GLY A 16 6.37 -19.48 -5.83
N PRO A 17 5.56 -19.97 -4.86
CA PRO A 17 4.31 -20.65 -5.19
C PRO A 17 3.28 -19.66 -5.80
N LEU A 18 2.25 -20.22 -6.45
CA LEU A 18 1.34 -19.45 -7.33
C LEU A 18 0.50 -18.42 -6.55
N GLN A 19 0.09 -18.73 -5.32
CA GLN A 19 -0.73 -17.83 -4.51
C GLN A 19 0.03 -16.56 -4.10
N GLU A 20 1.33 -16.65 -3.84
CA GLU A 20 2.18 -15.51 -3.49
C GLU A 20 2.35 -14.59 -4.70
N LEU A 21 2.51 -15.16 -5.89
CA LEU A 21 2.59 -14.38 -7.13
C LEU A 21 1.29 -13.62 -7.39
N GLN A 22 0.14 -14.28 -7.28
CA GLN A 22 -1.17 -13.64 -7.44
C GLN A 22 -1.42 -12.54 -6.41
N PHE A 23 -0.97 -12.75 -5.18
CA PHE A 23 -1.04 -11.72 -4.14
C PHE A 23 -0.20 -10.48 -4.48
N VAL A 24 1.03 -10.68 -4.97
CA VAL A 24 1.90 -9.57 -5.39
C VAL A 24 1.30 -8.81 -6.57
N LEU A 25 0.76 -9.52 -7.57
CA LEU A 25 0.06 -8.88 -8.70
C LEU A 25 -1.12 -8.04 -8.23
N PHE A 26 -1.94 -8.59 -7.33
CA PHE A 26 -3.04 -7.85 -6.70
C PHE A 26 -2.56 -6.56 -6.02
N LEU A 27 -1.45 -6.59 -5.29
CA LEU A 27 -0.88 -5.38 -4.67
C LEU A 27 -0.42 -4.36 -5.71
N CYS A 28 0.28 -4.81 -6.75
CA CYS A 28 0.72 -3.94 -7.83
C CYS A 28 -0.46 -3.22 -8.47
N GLU A 29 -1.51 -3.96 -8.86
CA GLU A 29 -2.69 -3.42 -9.53
C GLU A 29 -3.54 -2.53 -8.61
N THR A 30 -3.77 -2.96 -7.36
CA THR A 30 -4.73 -2.30 -6.47
C THR A 30 -4.15 -1.11 -5.73
N VAL A 31 -2.85 -1.16 -5.40
CA VAL A 31 -2.21 -0.16 -4.53
C VAL A 31 -1.27 0.75 -5.33
N PHE A 32 -0.41 0.18 -6.17
CA PHE A 32 0.70 0.93 -6.76
C PHE A 32 0.43 1.47 -8.16
N ASP A 33 -0.40 0.81 -8.96
CA ASP A 33 -0.58 1.10 -10.38
C ASP A 33 -0.94 2.56 -10.66
N ARG A 34 -1.93 3.12 -9.95
CA ARG A 34 -2.34 4.52 -10.11
C ARG A 34 -1.18 5.49 -9.85
N PHE A 35 -0.46 5.29 -8.75
CA PHE A 35 0.64 6.16 -8.36
C PHE A 35 1.80 6.05 -9.36
N LEU A 36 2.16 4.83 -9.76
CA LEU A 36 3.24 4.60 -10.71
C LEU A 36 2.90 5.18 -12.08
N THR A 37 1.70 4.90 -12.60
CA THR A 37 1.21 5.44 -13.88
C THR A 37 1.21 6.96 -13.90
N LEU A 38 0.86 7.61 -12.78
CA LEU A 38 0.89 9.06 -12.67
C LEU A 38 2.31 9.62 -12.67
N PHE A 39 3.22 9.09 -11.85
CA PHE A 39 4.58 9.64 -11.69
C PHE A 39 5.62 9.10 -12.68
N GLN A 40 5.25 8.18 -13.56
CA GLN A 40 6.09 7.74 -14.68
C GLN A 40 5.94 8.63 -15.93
N GLN A 41 5.04 9.60 -15.90
CA GLN A 41 4.91 10.60 -16.97
C GLN A 41 6.10 11.56 -16.98
N GLU A 42 6.45 12.08 -18.16
CA GLU A 42 7.57 13.03 -18.32
C GLU A 42 7.30 14.40 -17.66
N THR A 43 6.05 14.71 -17.33
CA THR A 43 5.64 16.00 -16.77
C THR A 43 5.94 16.13 -15.27
N PRO A 44 6.38 17.31 -14.79
CA PRO A 44 6.62 17.54 -13.37
C PRO A 44 5.30 17.63 -12.58
N LEU A 45 5.05 16.63 -11.73
CA LEU A 45 3.84 16.50 -10.92
C LEU A 45 4.08 16.77 -9.42
N ILE A 46 5.06 17.61 -9.08
CA ILE A 46 5.40 17.93 -7.67
C ILE A 46 4.21 18.48 -6.88
N HIS A 47 3.31 19.20 -7.55
CA HIS A 47 2.13 19.83 -6.96
C HIS A 47 1.03 18.84 -6.54
N VAL A 48 1.08 17.58 -7.00
CA VAL A 48 0.19 16.51 -6.50
C VAL A 48 0.92 15.50 -5.63
N LEU A 49 2.25 15.55 -5.58
CA LEU A 49 3.09 14.53 -4.92
C LEU A 49 2.71 14.28 -3.46
N HIS A 50 2.49 15.32 -2.66
CA HIS A 50 2.13 15.13 -1.25
C HIS A 50 0.77 14.45 -1.08
N TYR A 51 -0.25 14.89 -1.83
CA TYR A 51 -1.57 14.27 -1.83
C TYR A 51 -1.50 12.80 -2.26
N GLU A 52 -0.79 12.53 -3.34
CA GLU A 52 -0.67 11.20 -3.93
C GLU A 52 0.11 10.23 -3.04
N LEU A 53 1.16 10.69 -2.37
CA LEU A 53 1.88 9.91 -1.38
C LEU A 53 1.02 9.60 -0.14
N SER A 54 0.22 10.58 0.32
CA SER A 54 -0.72 10.37 1.41
C SER A 54 -1.79 9.35 1.03
N SER A 55 -2.34 9.46 -0.18
CA SER A 55 -3.33 8.54 -0.73
C SER A 55 -2.75 7.12 -0.85
N LEU A 56 -1.56 6.98 -1.41
CA LEU A 56 -0.88 5.69 -1.55
C LEU A 56 -0.64 5.02 -0.20
N TYR A 57 -0.16 5.77 0.80
CA TYR A 57 0.06 5.20 2.13
C TYR A 57 -1.26 4.78 2.79
N CYS A 58 -2.31 5.60 2.68
CA CYS A 58 -3.65 5.24 3.13
C CYS A 58 -4.16 3.95 2.45
N LEU A 59 -3.98 3.82 1.13
CA LEU A 59 -4.36 2.61 0.39
C LEU A 59 -3.63 1.36 0.89
N VAL A 60 -2.33 1.45 1.23
CA VAL A 60 -1.58 0.34 1.84
C VAL A 60 -2.22 -0.06 3.17
N LEU A 61 -2.50 0.90 4.05
CA LEU A 61 -3.07 0.65 5.37
C LEU A 61 -4.45 -0.01 5.29
N LEU A 62 -5.30 0.47 4.37
CA LEU A 62 -6.66 -0.06 4.15
C LEU A 62 -6.69 -1.50 3.60
N GLN A 63 -5.56 -2.06 3.19
CA GLN A 63 -5.52 -3.48 2.79
C GLN A 63 -5.63 -4.44 3.97
N PHE A 64 -5.19 -4.03 5.15
CA PHE A 64 -5.07 -4.90 6.32
C PHE A 64 -5.58 -4.30 7.62
N LEU A 65 -5.90 -3.00 7.66
CA LEU A 65 -6.56 -2.34 8.79
C LEU A 65 -8.03 -2.10 8.52
N THR A 66 -8.80 -1.93 9.61
CA THR A 66 -10.20 -1.56 9.53
C THR A 66 -10.36 -0.12 9.04
N THR A 67 -11.43 0.14 8.28
CA THR A 67 -11.67 1.46 7.66
C THR A 67 -11.85 2.54 8.72
N ASP A 68 -12.58 2.27 9.79
CA ASP A 68 -12.81 3.19 10.92
C ASP A 68 -11.52 3.68 11.59
N TYR A 69 -10.43 2.89 11.50
CA TYR A 69 -9.16 3.26 12.10
C TYR A 69 -8.33 4.20 11.20
N VAL A 70 -8.58 4.19 9.90
CA VAL A 70 -7.79 4.92 8.89
C VAL A 70 -8.51 6.16 8.36
N ASP A 71 -9.85 6.11 8.20
CA ASP A 71 -10.63 7.08 7.39
C ASP A 71 -10.47 8.55 7.81
N ASP A 72 -10.28 8.81 9.11
CA ASP A 72 -10.16 10.17 9.65
C ASP A 72 -8.74 10.77 9.53
N LYS A 73 -7.79 10.05 8.93
CA LYS A 73 -6.37 10.42 8.91
C LYS A 73 -5.88 10.80 7.52
N VAL A 74 -5.26 11.96 7.41
CA VAL A 74 -4.70 12.48 6.15
C VAL A 74 -3.30 13.04 6.40
N GLY A 75 -2.42 12.95 5.39
CA GLY A 75 -1.09 13.54 5.43
C GLY A 75 -0.26 13.05 6.61
N GLY A 76 0.34 13.98 7.36
CA GLY A 76 1.22 13.68 8.49
C GLY A 76 0.58 12.79 9.57
N PHE A 77 -0.73 12.87 9.77
CA PHE A 77 -1.44 12.09 10.80
C PHE A 77 -1.46 10.58 10.51
N LEU A 78 -1.31 10.17 9.24
CA LEU A 78 -1.19 8.75 8.88
C LEU A 78 0.08 8.13 9.45
N LEU A 79 1.14 8.93 9.63
CA LEU A 79 2.40 8.46 10.19
C LEU A 79 2.30 8.13 11.69
N ASP A 80 1.32 8.72 12.38
CA ASP A 80 1.16 8.54 13.83
C ASP A 80 0.31 7.29 14.17
N LEU A 81 -0.30 6.64 13.16
CA LEU A 81 -1.03 5.39 13.35
C LEU A 81 -0.11 4.25 13.83
N ASP A 82 -0.62 3.47 14.78
CA ASP A 82 -0.02 2.20 15.19
C ASP A 82 -0.73 1.05 14.50
N PHE A 83 -0.19 0.68 13.34
CA PHE A 83 -0.73 -0.40 12.52
C PHE A 83 -0.42 -1.80 13.05
N LYS A 84 0.25 -1.94 14.20
CA LYS A 84 0.53 -3.25 14.83
C LYS A 84 -0.54 -3.66 15.86
N LEU A 85 -1.51 -2.79 16.14
CA LEU A 85 -2.64 -3.10 17.02
C LEU A 85 -3.52 -4.19 16.42
N ASN A 86 -3.60 -5.34 17.08
CA ASN A 86 -4.32 -6.51 16.56
C ASN A 86 -5.82 -6.26 16.42
N GLU A 87 -6.41 -5.49 17.34
CA GLU A 87 -7.83 -5.14 17.35
C GLU A 87 -8.25 -4.19 16.21
N LYS A 88 -7.27 -3.55 15.56
CA LYS A 88 -7.47 -2.69 14.40
C LYS A 88 -7.16 -3.39 13.07
N GLN A 89 -6.70 -4.63 13.11
CA GLN A 89 -6.40 -5.42 11.92
C GLN A 89 -7.62 -6.22 11.45
N LEU A 90 -7.74 -6.34 10.14
CA LEU A 90 -8.73 -7.20 9.49
C LEU A 90 -8.40 -8.67 9.75
N ASN A 91 -9.41 -9.50 10.06
CA ASN A 91 -9.21 -10.94 10.16
C ASN A 91 -8.88 -11.57 8.78
N ASN A 92 -8.49 -12.85 8.76
CA ASN A 92 -8.10 -13.57 7.54
C ASN A 92 -9.21 -13.62 6.47
N LYS A 93 -10.48 -13.52 6.87
CA LYS A 93 -11.59 -13.46 5.91
C LYS A 93 -11.75 -12.09 5.27
N GLN A 94 -11.30 -11.02 5.93
CA GLN A 94 -11.50 -9.64 5.49
C GLN A 94 -10.25 -8.99 4.89
N ILE A 95 -9.05 -9.46 5.25
CA ILE A 95 -7.81 -8.93 4.70
C ILE A 95 -7.81 -9.01 3.18
N ARG A 96 -7.39 -7.93 2.52
CA ARG A 96 -7.42 -7.82 1.08
C ARG A 96 -6.21 -8.55 0.49
N ILE A 97 -6.46 -9.52 -0.39
CA ILE A 97 -5.42 -10.34 -1.02
C ILE A 97 -5.71 -10.63 -2.50
N GLY A 98 -6.82 -10.10 -3.05
CA GLY A 98 -7.32 -10.42 -4.39
C GLY A 98 -8.19 -11.67 -4.44
N GLU A 99 -9.11 -11.71 -5.40
CA GLU A 99 -10.01 -12.84 -5.61
C GLU A 99 -9.30 -14.09 -6.12
N GLU A 100 -8.35 -13.92 -7.05
CA GLU A 100 -7.58 -15.03 -7.62
C GLU A 100 -6.73 -15.73 -6.55
N THR A 101 -6.07 -14.96 -5.69
CA THR A 101 -5.37 -15.50 -4.52
C THR A 101 -6.32 -16.29 -3.63
N ARG A 102 -7.52 -15.77 -3.32
CA ARG A 102 -8.51 -16.48 -2.50
C ARG A 102 -8.95 -17.81 -3.12
N LYS A 103 -9.12 -17.86 -4.44
CA LYS A 103 -9.45 -19.10 -5.15
C LYS A 103 -8.33 -20.12 -4.96
N LEU A 104 -7.07 -19.72 -5.12
CA LEU A 104 -5.91 -20.59 -4.95
C LEU A 104 -5.77 -21.13 -3.52
N LEU A 105 -6.03 -20.28 -2.51
CA LEU A 105 -5.98 -20.71 -1.11
C LEU A 105 -6.97 -21.83 -0.78
N ASN A 106 -8.08 -21.99 -1.53
CA ASN A 106 -9.04 -23.06 -1.27
C ASN A 106 -8.47 -24.47 -1.53
N HIS A 107 -7.38 -24.57 -2.30
CA HIS A 107 -6.69 -25.83 -2.57
C HIS A 107 -5.63 -26.17 -1.52
N LEU A 108 -5.33 -25.27 -0.60
CA LEU A 108 -4.34 -25.45 0.44
C LEU A 108 -4.94 -26.06 1.71
N THR A 109 -4.10 -26.75 2.48
CA THR A 109 -4.43 -27.22 3.82
C THR A 109 -4.65 -26.06 4.78
N GLN A 110 -5.31 -26.32 5.92
CA GLN A 110 -5.52 -25.30 6.95
C GLN A 110 -4.22 -24.65 7.40
N LYS A 111 -3.17 -25.46 7.62
CA LYS A 111 -1.87 -24.99 8.09
C LYS A 111 -1.19 -24.09 7.06
N GLU A 112 -1.20 -24.48 5.78
CA GLU A 112 -0.62 -23.66 4.69
C GLU A 112 -1.34 -22.32 4.54
N ARG A 113 -2.67 -22.30 4.69
CA ARG A 113 -3.44 -21.05 4.68
C ARG A 113 -3.07 -20.15 5.84
N GLU A 114 -2.88 -20.69 7.03
CA GLU A 114 -2.45 -19.94 8.21
C GLU A 114 -1.08 -19.31 7.98
N THR A 115 -0.11 -20.09 7.52
CA THR A 115 1.24 -19.60 7.16
C THR A 115 1.17 -18.50 6.09
N PHE A 116 0.36 -18.69 5.05
CA PHE A 116 0.17 -17.66 4.02
C PHE A 116 -0.34 -16.32 4.60
N PHE A 117 -1.32 -16.36 5.50
CA PHE A 117 -1.85 -15.12 6.12
C PHE A 117 -0.86 -14.46 7.08
N GLU A 118 0.01 -15.22 7.74
CA GLU A 118 1.13 -14.69 8.53
C GLU A 118 2.13 -13.95 7.64
N ASP A 119 2.50 -14.54 6.50
CA ASP A 119 3.41 -13.92 5.54
C ASP A 119 2.81 -12.65 4.91
N VAL A 120 1.52 -12.68 4.54
CA VAL A 120 0.79 -11.51 4.04
C VAL A 120 0.82 -10.36 5.06
N ARG A 121 0.59 -10.64 6.34
CA ARG A 121 0.66 -9.62 7.41
C ARG A 121 2.05 -9.06 7.53
N LYS A 122 3.08 -9.91 7.47
CA LYS A 122 4.47 -9.49 7.51
C LYS A 122 4.81 -8.56 6.34
N ILE A 123 4.34 -8.86 5.14
CA ILE A 123 4.50 -8.00 3.95
C ILE A 123 3.82 -6.65 4.17
N TYR A 124 2.57 -6.65 4.63
CA TYR A 124 1.84 -5.40 4.92
C TYR A 124 2.52 -4.56 5.99
N HIS A 125 2.93 -5.15 7.11
CA HIS A 125 3.66 -4.44 8.17
C HIS A 125 4.99 -3.88 7.67
N THR A 126 5.74 -4.66 6.89
CA THR A 126 7.04 -4.22 6.34
C THR A 126 6.84 -3.06 5.37
N THR A 127 5.80 -3.14 4.53
CA THR A 127 5.44 -2.06 3.60
C THR A 127 5.01 -0.81 4.36
N ALA A 128 4.11 -0.93 5.34
CA ALA A 128 3.66 0.20 6.15
C ALA A 128 4.81 0.86 6.93
N GLU A 129 5.71 0.08 7.53
CA GLU A 129 6.93 0.58 8.18
C GLU A 129 7.83 1.34 7.19
N TYR A 130 8.00 0.80 5.98
CA TYR A 130 8.78 1.47 4.95
C TYR A 130 8.17 2.83 4.59
N PHE A 131 6.86 2.89 4.36
CA PHE A 131 6.17 4.14 4.06
C PHE A 131 6.26 5.13 5.21
N LYS A 132 6.01 4.68 6.45
CA LYS A 132 6.10 5.51 7.66
C LYS A 132 7.45 6.19 7.82
N LYS A 133 8.54 5.52 7.44
CA LYS A 133 9.91 6.04 7.55
C LYS A 133 10.34 6.91 6.38
N ASN A 134 9.85 6.63 5.18
CA ASN A 134 10.41 7.20 3.95
C ASN A 134 9.51 8.24 3.28
N VAL A 135 8.21 8.27 3.57
CA VAL A 135 7.31 9.23 2.93
C VAL A 135 7.35 10.59 3.66
N PRO A 136 7.63 11.69 2.95
CA PRO A 136 7.76 13.03 3.53
C PRO A 136 6.40 13.70 3.82
N LEU A 137 5.45 13.02 4.48
CA LEU A 137 4.11 13.58 4.73
C LEU A 137 4.11 14.75 5.74
N LYS A 138 5.17 14.88 6.55
CA LYS A 138 5.39 16.01 7.48
C LYS A 138 6.17 17.17 6.83
N ASN A 139 6.55 17.06 5.55
CA ASN A 139 7.27 18.13 4.84
C ASN A 139 6.28 19.23 4.41
N SER A 140 6.39 20.41 5.02
CA SER A 140 5.52 21.55 4.75
C SER A 140 5.68 22.09 3.32
N PHE A 141 6.90 22.09 2.76
CA PHE A 141 7.10 22.54 1.38
C PHE A 141 6.28 21.70 0.39
N LEU A 142 6.29 20.37 0.54
CA LEU A 142 5.52 19.49 -0.35
C LEU A 142 4.00 19.65 -0.17
N SER A 143 3.52 19.95 1.04
CA SER A 143 2.11 20.29 1.23
C SER A 143 1.76 21.65 0.62
N ASP A 144 2.64 22.64 0.75
CA ASP A 144 2.37 24.01 0.29
C ASP A 144 2.40 24.12 -1.23
N VAL A 145 3.25 23.35 -1.90
CA VAL A 145 3.35 23.33 -3.37
C VAL A 145 2.06 22.83 -4.05
N GLN A 146 1.12 22.23 -3.29
CA GLN A 146 -0.22 21.88 -3.79
C GLN A 146 -1.01 23.07 -4.32
N ILE A 147 -0.74 24.30 -3.85
CA ILE A 147 -1.38 25.52 -4.37
C ILE A 147 -1.12 25.72 -5.88
N LEU A 148 -0.06 25.10 -6.42
CA LEU A 148 0.24 25.19 -7.84
C LEU A 148 -0.72 24.34 -8.69
N HIS A 149 -1.52 23.45 -8.10
CA HIS A 149 -2.47 22.61 -8.84
C HIS A 149 -3.51 23.50 -9.56
N PRO A 150 -3.83 23.22 -10.85
CA PRO A 150 -4.73 24.06 -11.64
C PRO A 150 -6.10 24.33 -11.01
N SER A 151 -6.62 23.39 -10.20
CA SER A 151 -7.91 23.56 -9.51
C SER A 151 -7.94 24.70 -8.50
N TYR A 152 -6.78 25.15 -8.00
CA TYR A 152 -6.69 26.27 -7.06
C TYR A 152 -6.49 27.62 -7.75
N ARG A 153 -6.40 27.64 -9.10
CA ARG A 153 -6.15 28.87 -9.89
C ARG A 153 -7.42 29.54 -10.41
N SER A 154 -8.60 28.93 -10.25
CA SER A 154 -9.88 29.51 -10.63
C SER A 154 -10.51 30.26 -9.45
N VAL A 155 -9.98 31.47 -9.17
CA VAL A 155 -10.64 32.52 -8.40
C VAL A 155 -10.45 33.83 -9.15
#